data_AF-A0A453QQ26-F1
#
_entry.id   AF-A0A453QQ26-F1
#
_cell.length_a   1.000
_cell.length_b   1.000
_cell.length_c   1.000
_cell.angle_alpha   90.00
_cell.angle_beta   90.00
_cell.angle_gamma   90.00
#
_symmetry.space_group_name_H-M   'P 1'
#
loop_
_entity.id
_entity.type
_entity.pdbx_description
1 polymer ?
#
loop_
_entity_poly.entity_id
_entity_poly.type
_entity_poly.pdbx_seq_one_letter_code
_entity_poly.pdbx_strand_id
1 'polypeptide(L)'
;MLRRVAPPLRRALASSAVPHRGGARLLDPGLSSPHALPPQWRRWASAAAASSLPPPPPSPPQGPPRHAGGGSAASSLNPAEVAKFAAIAETWWDSQGPFKPLHLMNPTRLSFIRSTLCRHFRRDPYSAKPLEGLKVIDVGCGGGILSEPLARMGATVTGIDAVDKNIKIAHIHAASDPTTASIEYCCTTAEDLVKENKQFDAVISLEVIEHVANPLEFCQSLSALTVPNGATVISTINRSMRAYAAAIVGAEYILRWLC
;
A
#
# COMPACT_ATOMS: atom_id res chain seq x y z
N MET A 1 -38.34 43.71 -37.98
CA MET A 1 -36.92 44.11 -37.81
C MET A 1 -36.18 42.89 -37.24
N LEU A 2 -35.63 41.91 -37.96
CA LEU A 2 -34.70 41.87 -39.10
C LEU A 2 -33.36 42.58 -38.86
N ARG A 3 -32.41 41.83 -38.27
CA ARG A 3 -31.00 41.73 -38.70
C ARG A 3 -30.67 40.22 -38.64
N ARG A 4 -30.54 39.41 -39.73
CA ARG A 4 -29.53 39.37 -40.82
C ARG A 4 -28.10 39.36 -40.23
N VAL A 5 -27.16 38.42 -40.41
CA VAL A 5 -26.81 37.42 -41.47
C VAL A 5 -25.86 36.36 -40.84
N ALA A 6 -26.15 35.05 -40.89
CA ALA A 6 -25.53 33.91 -41.63
C ALA A 6 -24.00 33.59 -41.47
N PRO A 7 -23.62 32.32 -41.16
CA PRO A 7 -22.33 31.67 -41.48
C PRO A 7 -22.45 30.98 -42.88
N PRO A 8 -21.64 30.00 -43.37
CA PRO A 8 -20.34 29.38 -43.00
C PRO A 8 -19.38 29.20 -44.22
N LEU A 9 -18.22 28.51 -44.11
CA LEU A 9 -17.48 27.89 -45.24
C LEU A 9 -16.55 26.77 -44.67
N ARG A 10 -16.89 25.47 -44.79
CA ARG A 10 -16.52 24.45 -45.81
C ARG A 10 -15.01 24.20 -45.99
N ARG A 11 -14.46 23.03 -46.37
CA ARG A 11 -14.76 21.57 -46.40
C ARG A 11 -13.64 20.96 -47.30
N ALA A 12 -12.98 19.85 -46.93
CA ALA A 12 -12.34 18.80 -47.79
C ALA A 12 -11.33 18.02 -46.91
N LEU A 13 -11.28 16.69 -46.73
CA LEU A 13 -11.40 15.49 -47.58
C LEU A 13 -10.40 15.39 -48.75
N ALA A 14 -9.30 14.64 -48.53
CA ALA A 14 -8.61 13.71 -49.46
C ALA A 14 -7.42 13.10 -48.67
N SER A 15 -7.37 11.81 -48.33
CA SER A 15 -7.05 10.63 -49.17
C SER A 15 -5.65 10.65 -49.80
N SER A 16 -4.76 9.80 -49.29
CA SER A 16 -3.91 8.84 -50.05
C SER A 16 -2.84 8.29 -49.09
N ALA A 17 -2.87 7.03 -48.67
CA ALA A 17 -2.62 5.82 -49.43
C ALA A 17 -1.18 5.76 -49.97
N VAL A 18 -0.41 4.94 -49.27
CA VAL A 18 0.87 4.30 -49.62
C VAL A 18 0.82 3.70 -51.03
N PRO A 19 1.94 3.73 -51.79
CA PRO A 19 2.24 2.69 -52.76
C PRO A 19 3.39 1.80 -52.28
N HIS A 20 3.08 0.52 -52.21
CA HIS A 20 4.01 -0.61 -52.25
C HIS A 20 4.88 -0.58 -53.53
N ARG A 21 6.15 -1.02 -53.43
CA ARG A 21 6.63 -2.32 -53.95
C ARG A 21 8.16 -2.33 -54.03
N GLY A 22 8.74 -3.45 -53.59
CA GLY A 22 10.14 -3.78 -53.82
C GLY A 22 10.54 -5.00 -53.01
N GLY A 23 10.06 -6.17 -53.41
CA GLY A 23 10.44 -7.43 -52.78
C GLY A 23 11.90 -7.77 -53.06
N ALA A 24 12.59 -8.23 -52.02
CA ALA A 24 13.80 -9.04 -52.16
C ALA A 24 13.78 -10.12 -51.08
N ARG A 25 14.07 -11.34 -51.53
CA ARG A 25 14.04 -12.60 -50.80
C ARG A 25 14.98 -12.62 -49.58
N LEU A 26 14.48 -13.26 -48.53
CA LEU A 26 15.17 -14.20 -47.64
C LEU A 26 16.64 -14.49 -47.97
N LEU A 27 17.53 -14.02 -47.10
CA LEU A 27 18.75 -14.72 -46.71
C LEU A 27 18.98 -14.48 -45.22
N ASP A 28 18.95 -15.59 -44.48
CA ASP A 28 19.33 -15.73 -43.08
C ASP A 28 20.87 -15.76 -43.00
N PRO A 29 21.52 -14.94 -42.15
CA PRO A 29 22.89 -15.23 -41.76
C PRO A 29 22.99 -15.29 -40.23
N GLY A 30 23.13 -16.51 -39.74
CA GLY A 30 24.15 -16.87 -38.77
C GLY A 30 24.00 -16.30 -37.36
N LEU A 31 23.61 -17.20 -36.45
CA LEU A 31 23.92 -17.11 -35.02
C LEU A 31 25.37 -16.62 -34.82
N SER A 32 25.50 -15.38 -34.38
CA SER A 32 26.76 -14.82 -33.93
C SER A 32 26.89 -15.07 -32.43
N SER A 33 27.99 -15.75 -32.06
CA SER A 33 28.34 -16.22 -30.72
C SER A 33 28.19 -15.15 -29.62
N PRO A 34 27.82 -15.53 -28.38
CA PRO A 34 27.74 -14.58 -27.28
C PRO A 34 29.13 -14.06 -26.90
N HIS A 35 29.18 -12.76 -26.62
CA HIS A 35 30.34 -12.02 -26.13
C HIS A 35 31.13 -12.80 -25.06
N ALA A 36 32.43 -12.92 -25.27
CA ALA A 36 33.36 -13.48 -24.30
C ALA A 36 33.29 -12.71 -22.97
N LEU A 37 33.13 -13.45 -21.86
CA LEU A 37 33.09 -12.89 -20.51
C LEU A 37 34.41 -12.15 -20.17
N PRO A 38 34.33 -11.00 -19.46
CA PRO A 38 35.49 -10.27 -18.96
C PRO A 38 36.41 -11.17 -18.11
N PRO A 39 37.74 -10.92 -18.07
CA PRO A 39 38.72 -11.82 -17.44
C PRO A 39 38.41 -12.19 -15.98
N GLN A 40 37.74 -11.30 -15.24
CA GLN A 40 37.36 -11.49 -13.84
C GLN A 40 36.29 -12.58 -13.60
N TRP A 41 35.53 -12.99 -14.63
CA TRP A 41 34.44 -13.98 -14.52
C TRP A 41 34.79 -15.37 -15.04
N ARG A 42 36.00 -15.58 -15.58
CA ARG A 42 36.44 -16.89 -16.12
C ARG A 42 36.68 -17.95 -15.05
N ARG A 43 36.92 -17.56 -13.79
CA ARG A 43 37.16 -18.51 -12.69
C ARG A 43 35.90 -19.23 -12.21
N TRP A 44 34.71 -18.76 -12.58
CA TRP A 44 33.43 -19.34 -12.14
C TRP A 44 32.79 -20.24 -13.22
N ALA A 45 33.30 -20.23 -14.45
CA ALA A 45 32.80 -21.05 -15.55
C ALA A 45 33.37 -22.49 -15.59
N SER A 46 34.43 -22.78 -14.82
CA SER A 46 35.06 -24.11 -14.79
C SER A 46 34.65 -25.00 -13.61
N ALA A 47 33.64 -24.60 -12.83
CA ALA A 47 33.09 -25.43 -11.74
C ALA A 47 31.76 -26.13 -12.10
N ALA A 48 31.26 -25.97 -13.33
CA ALA A 48 29.94 -26.47 -13.75
C ALA A 48 29.97 -27.71 -14.66
N ALA A 49 31.13 -28.32 -14.90
CA ALA A 49 31.27 -29.42 -15.86
C ALA A 49 32.11 -30.58 -15.32
N ALA A 50 31.70 -31.16 -14.20
CA ALA A 50 31.97 -32.56 -13.83
C ALA A 50 31.32 -32.84 -12.48
N SER A 51 30.13 -33.45 -12.46
CA SER A 51 29.64 -34.25 -11.32
C SER A 51 28.38 -35.01 -11.74
N SER A 52 28.52 -36.32 -11.86
CA SER A 52 27.41 -37.27 -11.94
C SER A 52 26.48 -37.09 -10.74
N LEU A 53 25.16 -37.06 -11.00
CA LEU A 53 24.13 -36.96 -9.96
C LEU A 53 24.22 -38.16 -8.98
N PRO A 54 24.19 -37.95 -7.66
CA PRO A 54 24.06 -39.04 -6.70
C PRO A 54 22.62 -39.60 -6.71
N PRO A 55 22.40 -40.88 -6.33
CA PRO A 55 21.07 -41.46 -6.23
C PRO A 55 20.26 -40.76 -5.12
N PRO A 56 18.91 -40.73 -5.23
CA PRO A 56 18.07 -40.11 -4.21
C PRO A 56 18.16 -40.88 -2.88
N PRO A 57 18.06 -40.19 -1.73
CA PRO A 57 18.08 -40.84 -0.42
C PRO A 57 16.83 -41.71 -0.19
N PRO A 58 16.92 -42.76 0.65
CA PRO A 58 15.77 -43.59 0.99
C PRO A 58 14.71 -42.79 1.75
N SER A 59 13.43 -43.12 1.52
CA SER A 59 12.30 -42.51 2.22
C SER A 59 12.41 -42.67 3.74
N PRO A 60 12.11 -41.63 4.53
CA PRO A 60 12.18 -41.71 5.98
C PRO A 60 11.12 -42.67 6.54
N PRO A 61 11.39 -43.35 7.69
CA PRO A 61 10.41 -44.22 8.33
C PRO A 61 9.18 -43.43 8.77
N GLN A 62 8.00 -43.99 8.55
CA GLN A 62 6.73 -43.40 8.97
C GLN A 62 6.69 -43.32 10.51
N GLY A 63 6.81 -42.09 11.03
CA GLY A 63 6.55 -41.81 12.44
C GLY A 63 5.06 -41.95 12.79
N PRO A 64 4.72 -42.03 14.08
CA PRO A 64 3.34 -42.19 14.53
C PRO A 64 2.45 -41.02 14.04
N PRO A 65 1.13 -41.25 13.92
CA PRO A 65 0.23 -40.31 13.24
C PRO A 65 0.31 -38.93 13.92
N ARG A 66 0.66 -37.91 13.13
CA ARG A 66 0.62 -36.51 13.57
C ARG A 66 -0.84 -36.17 13.87
N HIS A 67 -1.14 -35.87 15.12
CA HIS A 67 -2.37 -35.19 15.48
C HIS A 67 -2.48 -33.93 14.63
N ALA A 68 -3.59 -33.82 13.89
CA ALA A 68 -3.94 -32.62 13.14
C ALA A 68 -4.20 -31.48 14.14
N GLY A 69 -3.14 -30.76 14.49
CA GLY A 69 -3.25 -29.47 15.16
C GLY A 69 -3.73 -28.45 14.12
N GLY A 70 -5.02 -28.13 14.15
CA GLY A 70 -5.56 -26.98 13.45
C GLY A 70 -4.84 -25.73 13.92
N GLY A 71 -3.91 -25.23 13.10
CA GLY A 71 -3.35 -23.90 13.26
C GLY A 71 -4.45 -22.90 12.96
N SER A 72 -5.23 -22.54 13.99
CA SER A 72 -5.95 -21.27 13.99
C SER A 72 -4.87 -20.20 13.85
N ALA A 73 -4.79 -19.55 12.68
CA ALA A 73 -3.97 -18.35 12.52
C ALA A 73 -4.45 -17.36 13.59
N ALA A 74 -3.61 -17.12 14.60
CA ALA A 74 -3.97 -16.27 15.72
C ALA A 74 -4.22 -14.85 15.19
N SER A 75 -5.34 -14.25 15.58
CA SER A 75 -5.64 -12.86 15.25
C SER A 75 -4.58 -11.96 15.88
N SER A 76 -4.01 -11.04 15.10
CA SER A 76 -3.06 -10.04 15.61
C SER A 76 -3.76 -8.94 16.42
N LEU A 77 -5.08 -8.98 16.61
CA LEU A 77 -5.83 -7.95 17.31
C LEU A 77 -5.79 -8.11 18.83
N ASN A 78 -5.62 -7.00 19.55
CA ASN A 78 -5.86 -6.93 20.99
C ASN A 78 -7.30 -6.44 21.27
N PRO A 79 -8.18 -7.28 21.85
CA PRO A 79 -9.58 -6.91 22.09
C PRO A 79 -9.79 -5.69 23.00
N ALA A 80 -8.89 -5.46 23.97
CA ALA A 80 -9.00 -4.33 24.88
C ALA A 80 -8.75 -2.99 24.17
N GLU A 81 -7.78 -2.96 23.27
CA GLU A 81 -7.48 -1.77 22.44
C GLU A 81 -8.62 -1.49 21.46
N VAL A 82 -9.16 -2.53 20.81
CA VAL A 82 -10.34 -2.44 19.93
C VAL A 82 -11.52 -1.77 20.65
N ALA A 83 -11.83 -2.19 21.88
CA ALA A 83 -12.93 -1.62 22.66
C ALA A 83 -12.68 -0.14 23.02
N LYS A 84 -11.44 0.23 23.35
CA LYS A 84 -11.06 1.61 23.67
C LYS A 84 -11.31 2.57 22.50
N PHE A 85 -10.89 2.20 21.28
CA PHE A 85 -11.11 3.04 20.09
C PHE A 85 -12.60 3.14 19.73
N ALA A 86 -13.35 2.05 19.87
CA ALA A 86 -14.80 2.07 19.65
C ALA A 86 -15.53 3.07 20.57
N ALA A 87 -15.10 3.22 21.82
CA ALA A 87 -15.75 4.11 22.78
C ALA A 87 -15.72 5.58 22.36
N ILE A 88 -14.66 6.02 21.67
CA ILE A 88 -14.42 7.43 21.32
C ILE A 88 -14.62 7.75 19.83
N ALA A 89 -15.08 6.77 19.03
CA ALA A 89 -15.09 6.88 17.57
C ALA A 89 -15.88 8.07 16.99
N GLU A 90 -16.94 8.52 17.66
CA GLU A 90 -17.75 9.67 17.21
C GLU A 90 -16.98 10.99 17.21
N THR A 91 -15.89 11.08 17.97
CA THR A 91 -15.05 12.28 18.07
C THR A 91 -13.86 12.28 17.09
N TRP A 92 -13.79 11.32 16.17
CA TRP A 92 -12.61 11.11 15.31
C TRP A 92 -12.22 12.35 14.51
N TRP A 93 -13.21 13.09 14.01
CA TRP A 93 -13.03 14.30 13.19
C TRP A 93 -13.16 15.61 13.98
N ASP A 94 -13.32 15.55 15.31
CA ASP A 94 -13.22 16.74 16.14
C ASP A 94 -11.75 17.16 16.28
N SER A 95 -11.39 18.27 15.62
CA SER A 95 -10.03 18.83 15.65
C SER A 95 -9.55 19.25 17.05
N GLN A 96 -10.46 19.43 18.02
CA GLN A 96 -10.14 19.74 19.41
C GLN A 96 -10.37 18.56 20.37
N GLY A 97 -10.85 17.43 19.85
CA GLY A 97 -11.13 16.23 20.62
C GLY A 97 -9.89 15.37 20.92
N PRO A 98 -10.09 14.14 21.42
CA PRO A 98 -9.02 13.22 21.80
C PRO A 98 -8.03 12.90 20.66
N PHE A 99 -8.49 12.98 19.41
CA PHE A 99 -7.68 12.69 18.21
C PHE A 99 -6.96 13.92 17.63
N LYS A 100 -7.03 15.09 18.29
CA LYS A 100 -6.28 16.30 17.91
C LYS A 100 -4.80 16.04 17.56
N PRO A 101 -4.05 15.22 18.32
CA PRO A 101 -2.66 14.91 17.95
C PRO A 101 -2.53 14.29 16.55
N LEU A 102 -3.45 13.40 16.16
CA LEU A 102 -3.44 12.77 14.83
C LEU A 102 -3.67 13.82 13.74
N HIS A 103 -4.62 14.73 13.93
CA HIS A 103 -4.88 15.84 13.00
C HIS A 103 -3.65 16.74 12.83
N LEU A 104 -2.97 17.09 13.92
CA LEU A 104 -1.78 17.94 13.90
C LEU A 104 -0.56 17.24 13.28
N MET A 105 -0.42 15.92 13.45
CA MET A 105 0.70 15.15 12.88
C MET A 105 0.49 14.81 11.40
N ASN A 106 -0.76 14.77 10.93
CA ASN A 106 -1.11 14.28 9.60
C ASN A 106 -0.40 15.03 8.45
N PRO A 107 -0.28 16.38 8.45
CA PRO A 107 0.43 17.09 7.37
C PRO A 107 1.88 16.63 7.20
N THR A 108 2.60 16.39 8.31
CA THR A 108 3.99 15.90 8.28
C THR A 108 4.05 14.46 7.76
N ARG A 109 3.15 13.59 8.22
CA ARG A 109 3.04 12.20 7.75
C ARG A 109 2.74 12.13 6.26
N LEU A 110 1.78 12.91 5.79
CA LEU A 110 1.43 13.02 4.38
C LEU A 110 2.59 13.54 3.54
N SER A 111 3.33 14.54 4.01
CA SER A 111 4.51 15.02 3.30
C SER A 111 5.56 13.92 3.16
N PHE A 112 5.83 13.16 4.23
CA PHE A 112 6.76 12.04 4.19
C PHE A 112 6.29 10.93 3.24
N ILE A 113 5.02 10.52 3.33
CA ILE A 113 4.43 9.48 2.48
C ILE A 113 4.48 9.90 1.02
N ARG A 114 3.99 11.11 0.70
CA ARG A 114 4.01 11.66 -0.67
C ARG A 114 5.42 11.67 -1.23
N SER A 115 6.39 12.25 -0.52
CA SER A 115 7.77 12.31 -0.99
C SER A 115 8.40 10.92 -1.18
N THR A 116 8.12 9.99 -0.27
CA THR A 116 8.66 8.63 -0.32
C THR A 116 8.07 7.83 -1.48
N LEU A 117 6.74 7.81 -1.62
CA LEU A 117 6.05 7.11 -2.70
C LEU A 117 6.38 7.73 -4.06
N CYS A 118 6.42 9.06 -4.17
CA CYS A 118 6.78 9.71 -5.43
C CYS A 118 8.21 9.36 -5.85
N ARG A 119 9.16 9.36 -4.92
CA ARG A 119 10.54 8.94 -5.22
C ARG A 119 10.60 7.46 -5.64
N HIS A 120 9.92 6.57 -4.92
CA HIS A 120 9.90 5.13 -5.19
C HIS A 120 9.29 4.81 -6.56
N PHE A 121 8.13 5.40 -6.87
CA PHE A 121 7.42 5.17 -8.13
C PHE A 121 7.85 6.12 -9.27
N ARG A 122 8.89 6.96 -9.06
CA ARG A 122 9.39 7.94 -10.04
C ARG A 122 8.32 8.91 -10.55
N ARG A 123 7.55 9.49 -9.62
CA ARG A 123 6.47 10.44 -9.86
C ARG A 123 6.85 11.84 -9.38
N ASP A 124 6.17 12.86 -9.89
CA ASP A 124 6.35 14.24 -9.47
C ASP A 124 5.50 14.56 -8.22
N PRO A 125 6.12 14.86 -7.06
CA PRO A 125 5.39 15.17 -5.83
C PRO A 125 4.66 16.53 -5.86
N TYR A 126 4.91 17.38 -6.85
CA TYR A 126 4.26 18.68 -7.01
C TYR A 126 3.09 18.66 -8.01
N SER A 127 2.88 17.54 -8.70
CA SER A 127 1.71 17.35 -9.55
C SER A 127 0.40 17.41 -8.73
N ALA A 128 -0.70 17.77 -9.39
CA ALA A 128 -2.00 17.89 -8.73
C ALA A 128 -2.51 16.56 -8.14
N LYS A 129 -2.17 15.43 -8.79
CA LYS A 129 -2.52 14.08 -8.37
C LYS A 129 -1.28 13.18 -8.35
N PRO A 130 -0.38 13.36 -7.37
CA PRO A 130 0.93 12.70 -7.37
C PRO A 130 0.84 11.19 -7.19
N LEU A 131 -0.29 10.65 -6.72
CA LEU A 131 -0.50 9.23 -6.49
C LEU A 131 -1.48 8.60 -7.49
N GLU A 132 -1.80 9.29 -8.59
CA GLU A 132 -2.79 8.83 -9.57
C GLU A 132 -2.47 7.44 -10.13
N GLY A 133 -3.46 6.54 -10.08
CA GLY A 133 -3.33 5.17 -10.58
C GLY A 133 -2.57 4.21 -9.66
N LEU A 134 -2.18 4.63 -8.45
CA LEU A 134 -1.69 3.71 -7.41
C LEU A 134 -2.87 3.18 -6.59
N LYS A 135 -2.89 1.87 -6.34
CA LYS A 135 -3.75 1.23 -5.35
C LYS A 135 -3.05 1.30 -3.99
N VAL A 136 -3.66 1.99 -3.04
CA VAL A 136 -3.09 2.21 -1.72
C VAL A 136 -4.02 1.63 -0.67
N ILE A 137 -3.48 0.87 0.29
CA ILE A 137 -4.22 0.42 1.46
C ILE A 137 -3.72 1.15 2.72
N ASP A 138 -4.65 1.66 3.52
CA ASP A 138 -4.42 2.19 4.87
C ASP A 138 -4.89 1.16 5.90
N VAL A 139 -3.97 0.45 6.53
CA VAL A 139 -4.22 -0.62 7.50
C VAL A 139 -4.25 -0.02 8.91
N GLY A 140 -5.42 -0.11 9.56
CA GLY A 140 -5.75 0.61 10.79
C GLY A 140 -6.15 2.05 10.50
N CYS A 141 -6.99 2.26 9.48
CA CYS A 141 -7.34 3.60 8.99
C CYS A 141 -8.15 4.43 9.99
N GLY A 142 -8.74 3.79 11.01
CA GLY A 142 -9.64 4.44 11.95
C GLY A 142 -10.78 5.16 11.23
N GLY A 143 -11.00 6.43 11.59
CA GLY A 143 -11.97 7.31 10.93
C GLY A 143 -11.52 7.93 9.60
N GLY A 144 -10.40 7.52 9.00
CA GLY A 144 -10.03 7.92 7.63
C GLY A 144 -9.19 9.19 7.49
N ILE A 145 -8.59 9.69 8.57
CA ILE A 145 -7.77 10.92 8.57
C ILE A 145 -6.63 10.88 7.54
N LEU A 146 -6.01 9.72 7.34
CA LEU A 146 -4.94 9.52 6.37
C LEU A 146 -5.50 9.14 4.99
N SER A 147 -6.46 8.21 4.93
CA SER A 147 -7.10 7.74 3.70
C SER A 147 -7.64 8.86 2.81
N GLU A 148 -8.33 9.84 3.39
CA GLU A 148 -8.97 10.91 2.62
C GLU A 148 -7.99 11.79 1.84
N PRO A 149 -6.93 12.35 2.46
CA PRO A 149 -5.89 13.05 1.72
C PRO A 149 -5.17 12.18 0.68
N LEU A 150 -4.98 10.87 0.92
CA LEU A 150 -4.40 9.96 -0.08
C LEU A 150 -5.29 9.87 -1.33
N ALA A 151 -6.61 9.77 -1.15
CA ALA A 151 -7.58 9.77 -2.24
C ALA A 151 -7.59 11.12 -2.98
N ARG A 152 -7.55 12.25 -2.26
CA ARG A 152 -7.42 13.58 -2.85
C ARG A 152 -6.13 13.76 -3.67
N MET A 153 -5.06 13.05 -3.32
CA MET A 153 -3.81 12.98 -4.12
C MET A 153 -3.91 12.05 -5.34
N GLY A 154 -5.07 11.45 -5.61
CA GLY A 154 -5.36 10.63 -6.79
C GLY A 154 -5.22 9.12 -6.61
N ALA A 155 -4.86 8.65 -5.42
CA ALA A 155 -4.77 7.21 -5.16
C ALA A 155 -6.15 6.55 -5.19
N THR A 156 -6.21 5.29 -5.62
CA THR A 156 -7.35 4.40 -5.33
C THR A 156 -7.13 3.81 -3.94
N VAL A 157 -7.90 4.28 -2.95
CA VAL A 157 -7.66 3.96 -1.54
C VAL A 157 -8.65 2.91 -1.04
N THR A 158 -8.12 1.90 -0.36
CA THR A 158 -8.88 1.00 0.52
C THR A 158 -8.43 1.28 1.96
N GLY A 159 -9.35 1.60 2.87
CA GLY A 159 -9.08 1.72 4.30
C GLY A 159 -9.64 0.52 5.05
N ILE A 160 -8.83 -0.11 5.91
CA ILE A 160 -9.31 -1.20 6.77
C ILE A 160 -9.05 -0.91 8.24
N ASP A 161 -9.97 -1.35 9.09
CA ASP A 161 -9.87 -1.26 10.54
C ASP A 161 -10.67 -2.40 11.17
N ALA A 162 -10.22 -2.91 12.30
CA ALA A 162 -10.90 -4.00 13.02
C ALA A 162 -12.15 -3.53 13.77
N VAL A 163 -12.33 -2.21 13.93
CA VAL A 163 -13.43 -1.61 14.67
C VAL A 163 -14.50 -1.10 13.70
N ASP A 164 -15.61 -1.83 13.61
CA ASP A 164 -16.76 -1.47 12.75
C ASP A 164 -17.25 -0.02 12.93
N LYS A 165 -17.26 0.47 14.18
CA LYS A 165 -17.64 1.86 14.46
C LYS A 165 -16.70 2.88 13.82
N ASN A 166 -15.40 2.62 13.78
CA ASN A 166 -14.42 3.49 13.12
C ASN A 166 -14.67 3.54 11.62
N ILE A 167 -14.89 2.37 11.00
CA ILE A 167 -15.22 2.24 9.57
C ILE A 167 -16.48 3.00 9.21
N LYS A 168 -17.53 2.91 10.03
CA LYS A 168 -18.77 3.68 9.82
C LYS A 168 -18.52 5.19 9.85
N ILE A 169 -17.73 5.68 10.80
CA ILE A 169 -17.37 7.11 10.88
C ILE A 169 -16.56 7.54 9.66
N ALA A 170 -15.58 6.73 9.24
CA ALA A 170 -14.79 6.99 8.04
C ALA A 170 -15.66 7.08 6.79
N HIS A 171 -16.57 6.13 6.61
CA HIS A 171 -17.49 6.10 5.48
C HIS A 171 -18.45 7.30 5.48
N ILE A 172 -19.01 7.68 6.62
CA ILE A 172 -19.91 8.84 6.74
C ILE A 172 -19.16 10.13 6.40
N HIS A 173 -17.95 10.31 6.94
CA HIS A 173 -17.18 11.52 6.69
C HIS A 173 -16.75 11.61 5.22
N ALA A 174 -16.21 10.53 4.67
CA ALA A 174 -15.76 10.48 3.27
C ALA A 174 -16.87 10.69 2.25
N ALA A 175 -18.12 10.31 2.56
CA ALA A 175 -19.28 10.51 1.69
C ALA A 175 -19.65 11.99 1.50
N SER A 176 -19.17 12.89 2.36
CA SER A 176 -19.44 14.33 2.25
C SER A 176 -18.65 15.04 1.14
N ASP A 177 -17.58 14.42 0.64
CA ASP A 177 -16.71 14.95 -0.41
C ASP A 177 -16.65 13.96 -1.60
N PRO A 178 -17.03 14.38 -2.83
CA PRO A 178 -17.03 13.50 -4.00
C PRO A 178 -15.69 12.84 -4.30
N THR A 179 -14.57 13.46 -3.92
CA THR A 179 -13.22 12.92 -4.16
C THR A 179 -12.85 11.80 -3.19
N THR A 180 -13.48 11.76 -2.02
CA THR A 180 -13.27 10.75 -0.98
C THR A 180 -14.39 9.73 -0.91
N ALA A 181 -15.55 10.01 -1.49
CA ALA A 181 -16.69 9.10 -1.54
C ALA A 181 -16.41 7.77 -2.25
N SER A 182 -15.34 7.70 -3.06
CA SER A 182 -14.91 6.47 -3.74
C SER A 182 -13.95 5.60 -2.92
N ILE A 183 -13.57 6.01 -1.71
CA ILE A 183 -12.71 5.21 -0.83
C ILE A 183 -13.48 3.98 -0.36
N GLU A 184 -12.88 2.81 -0.52
CA GLU A 184 -13.44 1.56 -0.01
C GLU A 184 -13.04 1.40 1.47
N TYR A 185 -14.00 1.45 2.38
CA TYR A 185 -13.76 1.19 3.80
C TYR A 185 -14.33 -0.17 4.21
N CYS A 186 -13.51 -1.04 4.80
CA CYS A 186 -13.90 -2.39 5.21
C CYS A 186 -13.55 -2.67 6.67
N CYS A 187 -14.51 -3.22 7.42
CA CYS A 187 -14.24 -3.77 8.74
C CYS A 187 -13.61 -5.16 8.58
N THR A 188 -12.28 -5.22 8.54
CA THR A 188 -11.51 -6.46 8.29
C THR A 188 -10.08 -6.31 8.80
N THR A 189 -9.31 -7.39 8.72
CA THR A 189 -7.90 -7.43 9.11
C THR A 189 -6.97 -7.57 7.91
N ALA A 190 -5.69 -7.25 8.08
CA ALA A 190 -4.71 -7.45 7.02
C ALA A 190 -4.57 -8.94 6.68
N GLU A 191 -4.62 -9.80 7.70
CA GLU A 191 -4.56 -11.25 7.60
C GLU A 191 -5.70 -11.82 6.74
N ASP A 192 -6.92 -11.28 6.90
CA ASP A 192 -8.06 -11.71 6.11
C ASP A 192 -7.94 -11.27 4.64
N LEU A 193 -7.46 -10.05 4.38
CA LEU A 193 -7.18 -9.63 3.00
C LEU A 193 -6.07 -10.44 2.32
N VAL A 194 -5.09 -10.93 3.09
CA VAL A 194 -4.07 -11.87 2.58
C VAL A 194 -4.71 -13.19 2.17
N LYS A 195 -5.68 -13.71 2.94
CA LYS A 195 -6.43 -14.93 2.58
C LYS A 195 -7.27 -14.74 1.33
N GLU A 196 -7.76 -13.52 1.09
CA GLU A 196 -8.45 -13.13 -0.15
C GLU A 196 -7.50 -12.88 -1.33
N ASN A 197 -6.19 -13.02 -1.14
CA ASN A 197 -5.15 -12.80 -2.14
C ASN A 197 -5.18 -11.39 -2.74
N LYS A 198 -5.53 -10.39 -1.91
CA LYS A 198 -5.52 -8.97 -2.27
C LYS A 198 -4.09 -8.44 -2.27
N GLN A 199 -3.78 -7.51 -3.18
CA GLN A 199 -2.48 -6.85 -3.24
C GLN A 199 -2.61 -5.39 -3.66
N PHE A 200 -1.67 -4.56 -3.18
CA PHE A 200 -1.66 -3.11 -3.34
C PHE A 200 -0.28 -2.61 -3.76
N ASP A 201 -0.25 -1.50 -4.50
CA ASP A 201 1.01 -0.85 -4.89
C ASP A 201 1.72 -0.26 -3.67
N ALA A 202 0.95 0.36 -2.76
CA ALA A 202 1.46 0.82 -1.47
C ALA A 202 0.60 0.35 -0.30
N VAL A 203 1.25 -0.18 0.73
CA VAL A 203 0.63 -0.58 2.00
C VAL A 203 1.12 0.38 3.08
N ILE A 204 0.20 1.07 3.75
CA ILE A 204 0.52 2.05 4.78
C ILE A 204 -0.13 1.59 6.09
N SER A 205 0.61 1.65 7.19
CA SER A 205 0.07 1.41 8.53
C SER A 205 0.76 2.32 9.54
N LEU A 206 0.01 3.26 10.11
CA LEU A 206 0.55 4.27 11.03
C LEU A 206 -0.03 4.07 12.43
N GLU A 207 0.83 3.89 13.44
CA GLU A 207 0.45 3.78 14.86
C GLU A 207 -0.44 2.56 15.19
N VAL A 208 -0.23 1.44 14.49
CA VAL A 208 -1.01 0.19 14.70
C VAL A 208 -0.18 -0.89 15.37
N ILE A 209 1.10 -0.98 15.01
CA ILE A 209 1.98 -2.10 15.39
C ILE A 209 2.20 -2.22 16.90
N GLU A 210 2.03 -1.15 17.65
CA GLU A 210 2.08 -1.17 19.13
C GLU A 210 0.83 -1.74 19.80
N HIS A 211 -0.29 -1.82 19.08
CA HIS A 211 -1.58 -2.29 19.58
C HIS A 211 -1.90 -3.73 19.14
N VAL A 212 -1.09 -4.33 18.27
CA VAL A 212 -1.26 -5.72 17.82
C VAL A 212 -0.67 -6.72 18.82
N ALA A 213 -1.31 -7.88 18.95
CA ALA A 213 -0.87 -8.99 19.77
C ALA A 213 0.42 -9.63 19.26
N ASN A 214 0.61 -9.68 17.93
CA ASN A 214 1.81 -10.26 17.29
C ASN A 214 2.36 -9.35 16.17
N PRO A 215 3.32 -8.46 16.49
CA PRO A 215 3.92 -7.55 15.51
C PRO A 215 4.61 -8.24 14.33
N LEU A 216 5.18 -9.43 14.54
CA LEU A 216 5.88 -10.15 13.48
C LEU A 216 4.90 -10.66 12.42
N GLU A 217 3.81 -11.31 12.85
CA GLU A 217 2.75 -11.78 11.95
C GLU A 217 2.08 -10.60 11.23
N PHE A 218 1.87 -9.48 11.93
CA PHE A 218 1.33 -8.28 11.33
C PHE A 218 2.24 -7.74 10.21
N CYS A 219 3.55 -7.61 10.45
CA CYS A 219 4.53 -7.23 9.43
C CYS A 219 4.55 -8.19 8.23
N GLN A 220 4.40 -9.49 8.47
CA GLN A 220 4.32 -10.49 7.39
C GLN A 220 3.08 -10.28 6.53
N SER A 221 1.94 -10.00 7.16
CA SER A 221 0.68 -9.67 6.45
C SER A 221 0.83 -8.40 5.61
N LEU A 222 1.39 -7.32 6.16
CA LEU A 222 1.65 -6.09 5.39
C LEU A 222 2.57 -6.33 4.19
N SER A 223 3.60 -7.15 4.37
CA SER A 223 4.50 -7.54 3.27
C SER A 223 3.78 -8.36 2.21
N ALA A 224 2.91 -9.30 2.60
CA ALA A 224 2.16 -10.15 1.68
C ALA A 224 1.09 -9.38 0.88
N LEU A 225 0.54 -8.31 1.45
CA LEU A 225 -0.37 -7.39 0.77
C LEU A 225 0.34 -6.45 -0.21
N THR A 226 1.67 -6.35 -0.16
CA THR A 226 2.44 -5.45 -1.03
C THR A 226 2.85 -6.19 -2.30
N VAL A 227 2.54 -5.64 -3.48
CA VAL A 227 3.00 -6.22 -4.76
C VAL A 227 4.53 -6.24 -4.85
N PRO A 228 5.13 -7.10 -5.69
CA PRO A 228 6.55 -6.98 -6.03
C PRO A 228 6.89 -5.58 -6.57
N ASN A 229 7.95 -4.97 -6.05
CA ASN A 229 8.33 -3.57 -6.30
C ASN A 229 7.33 -2.51 -5.78
N GLY A 230 6.35 -2.91 -4.96
CA GLY A 230 5.51 -1.99 -4.19
C GLY A 230 6.26 -1.35 -3.02
N ALA A 231 5.54 -0.60 -2.21
CA ALA A 231 6.11 0.07 -1.03
C ALA A 231 5.28 -0.20 0.22
N THR A 232 5.94 -0.55 1.33
CA THR A 232 5.31 -0.62 2.65
C THR A 232 5.81 0.53 3.51
N VAL A 233 4.91 1.32 4.09
CA VAL A 233 5.24 2.41 5.02
C VAL A 233 4.63 2.09 6.37
N ILE A 234 5.48 1.99 7.39
CA ILE A 234 5.07 1.72 8.77
C ILE A 234 5.55 2.87 9.65
N SER A 235 4.68 3.42 10.50
CA SER A 235 5.10 4.29 11.61
C SER A 235 4.60 3.76 12.94
N THR A 236 5.35 4.06 13.99
CA THR A 236 5.00 3.76 15.38
C THR A 236 5.58 4.85 16.28
N ILE A 237 4.91 5.15 17.39
CA ILE A 237 5.43 6.08 18.38
C ILE A 237 6.72 5.50 18.96
N ASN A 238 7.80 6.27 18.85
CA ASN A 238 9.11 5.89 19.36
C ASN A 238 9.06 5.61 20.87
N ARG A 239 9.33 4.37 21.29
CA ARG A 239 9.41 3.94 22.71
C ARG A 239 10.65 4.43 23.46
N SER A 240 11.19 5.61 23.15
CA SER A 240 12.24 6.19 23.98
C SER A 240 11.63 6.64 25.33
N MET A 241 12.28 6.36 26.46
CA MET A 241 11.77 6.79 27.79
C MET A 241 11.48 8.30 27.86
N ARG A 242 12.15 9.10 27.03
CA ARG A 242 11.90 10.55 26.87
C ARG A 242 10.59 10.86 26.14
N ALA A 243 10.21 10.08 25.13
CA ALA A 243 8.94 10.22 24.42
C ALA A 243 7.75 9.73 25.26
N TYR A 244 7.94 8.65 26.03
CA TYR A 244 6.94 8.18 27.00
C TYR A 244 6.74 9.18 28.15
N ALA A 245 7.83 9.69 28.73
CA ALA A 245 7.78 10.73 29.75
C ALA A 245 7.19 12.04 29.20
N ALA A 246 7.51 12.44 27.97
CA ALA A 246 6.92 13.63 27.35
C ALA A 246 5.43 13.45 27.00
N ALA A 247 5.01 12.24 26.61
CA ALA A 247 3.60 11.92 26.36
C ALA A 247 2.78 11.91 27.65
N ILE A 248 3.30 11.31 28.73
CA ILE A 248 2.66 11.30 30.04
C ILE A 248 2.64 12.71 30.64
N VAL A 249 3.78 13.40 30.69
CA VAL A 249 3.85 14.77 31.24
C VAL A 249 3.01 15.75 30.40
N GLY A 250 2.97 15.58 29.07
CA GLY A 250 2.10 16.36 28.19
C GLY A 250 0.60 16.09 28.44
N ALA A 251 0.21 14.83 28.60
CA ALA A 251 -1.17 14.44 28.87
C ALA A 251 -1.65 14.85 30.28
N GLU A 252 -0.78 14.73 31.29
CA GLU A 252 -1.08 15.03 32.70
C GLU A 252 -1.00 16.52 33.02
N TYR A 253 0.06 17.22 32.60
CA TYR A 253 0.34 18.58 33.08
C TYR A 253 -0.07 19.70 32.12
N ILE A 254 -0.20 19.42 30.82
CA ILE A 254 -0.56 20.44 29.82
C ILE A 254 -2.02 20.32 29.40
N LEU A 255 -2.52 19.10 29.20
CA LEU A 255 -3.87 18.85 28.66
C LEU A 255 -4.92 18.44 29.70
N ARG A 256 -4.52 18.08 30.94
CA ARG A 256 -5.42 17.60 32.01
C ARG A 256 -6.40 16.51 31.54
N TRP A 257 -5.93 15.55 30.75
CA TRP A 257 -6.78 14.49 30.19
C TRP A 257 -6.87 13.23 31.05
N LEU A 258 -6.09 13.14 32.12
CA LEU A 258 -6.14 12.06 33.11
C LEU A 258 -6.40 12.65 34.49
N CYS A 259 -7.68 12.63 34.88
CA CYS A 259 -8.19 12.61 36.25
C CYS A 259 -9.36 11.64 36.27
#